data_AF-A0A448UTR5-F1
#
_entry.id   AF-A0A448UTR5-F1
#
_cell.length_a   1.000
_cell.length_b   1.000
_cell.length_c   1.000
_cell.angle_alpha   90.00
_cell.angle_beta   90.00
_cell.angle_gamma   90.00
#
_symmetry.space_group_name_H-M   'P 1'
#
loop_
_entity.id
_entity.type
_entity.pdbx_description
1 polymer ?
#
loop_
_entity_poly.entity_id
_entity_poly.type
_entity_poly.pdbx_seq_one_letter_code
_entity_poly.pdbx_strand_id
1 'polypeptide(L)' 'MSTVLDEIIGGVREDLEDRRAKHPLEKVQELALSTAPALDAVCALRGDGQTVRIISEVKRSSPSKGILGK' A
#
# COMPACT_ATOMS: atom_id res chain seq x y z
N MET A 1 -0.85 11.25 24.85
CA MET A 1 0.42 11.31 24.11
C MET A 1 0.13 10.82 22.71
N SER A 2 0.59 11.53 21.66
CA SER A 2 0.45 11.08 20.28
C SER A 2 1.29 9.83 20.06
N THR A 3 0.76 8.84 19.34
CA THR A 3 1.50 7.64 18.94
C THR A 3 2.08 7.82 17.53
N VAL A 4 3.07 6.99 17.16
CA VAL A 4 3.58 6.94 15.78
C VAL A 4 2.46 6.63 14.78
N LEU A 5 1.44 5.86 15.17
CA LEU A 5 0.29 5.58 14.31
C LEU A 5 -0.58 6.83 14.09
N ASP A 6 -0.79 7.64 15.12
CA ASP A 6 -1.55 8.89 15.01
C ASP A 6 -0.85 9.86 14.04
N GLU A 7 0.48 9.94 14.12
CA GLU A 7 1.31 10.74 13.21
C GLU A 7 1.20 10.25 11.75
N ILE A 8 1.23 8.92 11.53
CA ILE A 8 1.04 8.33 10.19
C ILE A 8 -0.34 8.69 9.64
N ILE A 9 -1.40 8.57 10.46
CA ILE A 9 -2.76 8.88 10.03
C ILE A 9 -2.90 10.36 9.67
N GLY A 10 -2.29 11.26 10.46
CA GLY A 10 -2.23 12.69 10.18
C GLY A 10 -1.60 12.97 8.81
N GLY A 11 -0.38 12.49 8.59
CA GLY A 11 0.33 12.69 7.32
C GLY A 11 -0.39 12.08 6.11
N VAL A 12 -1.00 10.90 6.26
CA VAL A 12 -1.78 10.27 5.17
C VAL A 12 -2.99 11.11 4.77
N ARG A 13 -3.66 11.77 5.72
CA ARG A 13 -4.79 12.66 5.42
C ARG A 13 -4.34 13.90 4.65
N GLU A 14 -3.24 14.52 5.06
CA GLU A 14 -2.64 15.66 4.36
C GLU A 14 -2.26 15.27 2.92
N ASP A 15 -1.52 14.16 2.75
CA ASP A 15 -1.16 13.62 1.43
C ASP A 15 -2.38 13.27 0.57
N LEU A 16 -3.47 12.82 1.19
CA LEU A 16 -4.70 12.44 0.48
C LEU A 16 -5.39 13.66 -0.12
N GLU A 17 -5.49 14.77 0.62
CA GLU A 17 -6.11 16.00 0.11
C GLU A 17 -5.32 16.54 -1.09
N ASP A 18 -3.99 16.58 -1.00
CA ASP A 18 -3.11 17.00 -2.09
C ASP A 18 -3.24 16.09 -3.33
N ARG A 19 -3.39 14.78 -3.14
CA ARG A 19 -3.60 13.84 -4.24
C ARG A 19 -4.98 13.97 -4.87
N ARG A 20 -6.04 14.18 -4.07
CA ARG A 20 -7.41 14.36 -4.56
C ARG A 20 -7.55 15.61 -5.44
N ALA A 21 -6.86 16.70 -5.07
CA ALA A 21 -6.82 17.91 -5.88
C ALA A 21 -6.21 17.68 -7.28
N LYS A 22 -5.21 16.79 -7.39
CA LYS A 22 -4.53 16.47 -8.65
C LYS A 22 -5.22 15.35 -9.44
N HIS A 23 -5.80 14.39 -8.73
CA HIS A 23 -6.47 13.21 -9.28
C HIS A 23 -7.80 12.98 -8.53
N PRO A 24 -8.89 13.59 -9.02
CA PRO A 24 -10.23 13.37 -8.47
C PRO A 24 -10.63 11.88 -8.52
N LEU A 25 -11.58 11.49 -7.66
CA LEU A 25 -11.97 10.10 -7.50
C LEU A 25 -12.44 9.48 -8.81
N GLU A 26 -13.19 10.23 -9.61
CA GLU A 26 -13.72 9.80 -10.91
C GLU A 26 -12.56 9.42 -11.84
N LYS A 27 -11.47 10.20 -11.82
CA LYS A 27 -10.30 9.90 -12.64
C LYS A 27 -9.60 8.62 -12.19
N VAL A 28 -9.52 8.39 -10.88
CA VAL A 28 -8.96 7.15 -10.32
C VAL A 28 -9.82 5.94 -10.71
N GLN A 29 -11.14 6.09 -10.70
CA GLN A 29 -12.08 5.03 -11.12
C GLN A 29 -11.93 4.70 -12.61
N GLU A 30 -11.84 5.71 -13.48
CA GLU A 30 -11.56 5.51 -14.91
C GLU A 30 -10.27 4.73 -15.13
N LEU A 31 -9.18 5.14 -14.46
CA LEU A 31 -7.89 4.48 -14.57
C LEU A 31 -7.99 3.04 -14.10
N ALA A 32 -8.64 2.78 -12.96
CA ALA A 32 -8.83 1.42 -12.44
C ALA A 32 -9.57 0.52 -13.44
N LEU A 33 -10.64 1.01 -14.07
CA LEU A 33 -11.39 0.26 -15.08
C LEU A 33 -10.58 -0.03 -16.35
N SER A 34 -9.59 0.80 -16.67
CA SER A 34 -8.70 0.61 -17.82
C SER A 34 -7.52 -0.33 -17.55
N THR A 35 -7.28 -0.70 -16.29
CA THR A 35 -6.17 -1.61 -15.93
C THR A 35 -6.50 -3.07 -16.18
N ALA A 36 -5.46 -3.90 -16.30
CA ALA A 36 -5.60 -5.35 -16.39
C ALA A 36 -6.36 -5.90 -15.16
N PRO A 37 -7.09 -7.02 -15.29
CA PRO A 37 -7.77 -7.64 -14.17
C PRO A 37 -6.83 -7.94 -13.00
N ALA A 38 -7.36 -7.81 -11.78
CA ALA A 38 -6.62 -8.14 -10.57
C ALA A 38 -6.21 -9.62 -10.56
N LEU A 39 -4.99 -9.90 -10.08
CA LEU A 39 -4.55 -11.26 -9.81
C LEU A 39 -5.28 -11.83 -8.60
N ASP A 40 -5.52 -13.15 -8.58
CA ASP A 40 -6.15 -13.82 -7.45
C ASP A 40 -5.15 -14.02 -6.29
N ALA A 41 -5.05 -13.00 -5.45
CA ALA A 41 -4.21 -13.03 -4.26
C ALA A 41 -4.63 -14.11 -3.25
N VAL A 42 -5.94 -14.42 -3.14
CA VAL A 42 -6.43 -15.40 -2.17
C VAL A 42 -5.96 -16.80 -2.55
N CYS A 43 -6.10 -17.17 -3.83
CA CYS A 43 -5.57 -18.44 -4.33
C CYS A 43 -4.05 -18.50 -4.16
N ALA A 44 -3.33 -17.44 -4.56
CA ALA A 44 -1.88 -17.39 -4.48
C ALA A 44 -1.32 -17.58 -3.05
N LEU A 45 -2.03 -17.04 -2.05
CA LEU A 45 -1.67 -17.13 -0.63
C LEU A 45 -2.14 -18.42 0.05
N ARG A 46 -3.30 -18.98 -0.36
CA ARG A 46 -3.73 -20.30 0.11
C ARG A 46 -2.75 -21.39 -0.32
N GLY A 47 -2.23 -21.31 -1.54
CA GLY A 47 -1.25 -22.26 -2.06
C GLY A 47 -1.78 -23.69 -2.14
N ASP A 48 -0.86 -24.65 -2.15
CA ASP A 48 -1.11 -26.10 -2.24
C ASP A 48 -1.07 -26.82 -0.89
N GLY A 49 -0.80 -26.08 0.20
CA GLY A 49 -0.58 -26.63 1.54
C GLY A 49 0.74 -27.40 1.71
N GLN A 50 1.59 -27.45 0.69
CA GLN A 50 2.88 -28.16 0.70
C GLN A 50 4.06 -27.20 0.69
N THR A 51 3.86 -25.98 0.18
CA THR A 51 4.90 -24.95 0.07
C THR A 51 4.62 -23.75 0.97
N VAL A 52 5.68 -23.20 1.57
CA VAL A 52 5.59 -21.91 2.27
C VAL A 52 5.35 -20.80 1.24
N ARG A 53 4.42 -19.90 1.56
CA ARG A 53 4.07 -18.75 0.73
C ARG A 53 4.66 -17.48 1.35
N ILE A 54 5.33 -16.67 0.54
CA ILE A 54 6.03 -15.47 1.01
C ILE A 54 5.44 -14.25 0.31
N ILE A 55 5.08 -13.22 1.08
CA ILE A 55 4.87 -11.86 0.58
C ILE A 55 6.18 -11.10 0.78
N SER A 56 6.90 -10.85 -0.30
CA SER A 56 8.15 -10.10 -0.26
C SER A 56 7.87 -8.60 -0.21
N GLU A 57 8.08 -7.98 0.95
CA GLU A 57 7.94 -6.53 1.12
C GLU A 57 9.16 -5.80 0.56
N VAL A 58 8.95 -4.84 -0.35
CA VAL A 58 9.98 -3.89 -0.78
C VAL A 58 9.80 -2.60 0.01
N LYS A 59 10.75 -2.29 0.90
CA LYS A 59 10.63 -1.15 1.83
C LYS A 59 11.93 -0.38 1.95
N ARG A 60 11.84 0.94 1.76
CA ARG A 60 12.98 1.86 1.85
C ARG A 60 13.40 2.18 3.29
N SER A 61 12.45 2.34 4.20
CA SER A 61 12.72 2.73 5.60
C SER A 61 11.59 2.34 6.54
N SER A 62 11.84 2.34 7.86
CA SER A 62 10.80 2.21 8.89
C SER A 62 11.02 3.18 10.06
N PRO A 63 9.97 3.56 10.81
CA PRO A 63 10.13 4.40 12.01
C PRO A 63 11.09 3.80 13.05
N SER A 64 11.11 2.46 13.17
CA SER A 64 11.93 1.76 14.15
C SER A 64 13.39 1.52 13.71
N LYS A 65 13.67 1.50 12.40
CA LYS A 65 15.00 1.13 11.87
C LYS A 65 15.64 2.16 10.93
N GLY A 66 14.95 3.27 10.64
CA GLY A 66 15.44 4.26 9.67
C GLY A 66 15.54 3.64 8.27
N ILE A 67 16.56 4.01 7.50
CA ILE A 67 16.81 3.51 6.15
C ILE A 67 17.13 2.00 6.19
N LEU A 68 16.45 1.24 5.33
CA LEU A 68 16.61 -0.20 5.16
C LEU A 68 17.34 -0.45 3.84
N GLY A 69 18.61 -0.84 3.93
CA GLY A 69 19.51 -1.01 2.79
C GLY A 69 20.69 -0.02 2.84
N LYS A 70 21.64 -0.21 1.94
CA LYS A 70 22.68 0.78 1.63
C LYS A 70 22.29 1.51 0.35
#